data_AF-A0A359MRN4-F1
#
_entry.id   AF-A0A359MRN4-F1
#
_cell.length_a   1.000
_cell.length_b   1.000
_cell.length_c   1.000
_cell.angle_alpha   90.00
_cell.angle_beta   90.00
_cell.angle_gamma   90.00
#
_symmetry.space_group_name_H-M   'P 1'
#
loop_
_entity.id
_entity.type
_entity.pdbx_description
1 polymer ?
#
loop_
_entity_poly.entity_id
_entity_poly.type
_entity_poly.pdbx_seq_one_letter_code
_entity_poly.pdbx_strand_id
1 'polypeptide(L)'
;IIYEINQTGRSVIYLGDGTSVHESVIREKTKVDYRFAPAHLSRQRAAAIGGLGIIYLKQNKIETAAEHAPVYLRLSQAERERAEKLKEEAQRAE
;
A
#
# COMPACT_ATOMS: atom_id res chain seq x y z
N ILE A 1 0.20 11.93 -6.50
CA ILE A 1 -1.04 11.19 -6.18
C ILE A 1 -2.33 12.01 -6.36
N ILE A 2 -2.67 13.05 -5.58
CA ILE A 2 -3.99 13.75 -5.76
C ILE A 2 -4.16 14.31 -7.18
N TYR A 3 -3.09 14.86 -7.77
CA TYR A 3 -3.11 15.29 -9.17
C TYR A 3 -3.51 14.15 -10.12
N GLU A 4 -2.88 12.98 -9.97
CA GLU A 4 -3.17 11.78 -10.77
C GLU A 4 -4.61 11.30 -10.56
N ILE A 5 -5.10 11.28 -9.30
CA ILE A 5 -6.49 10.96 -8.96
C ILE A 5 -7.44 11.87 -9.74
N ASN A 6 -7.18 13.17 -9.76
CA ASN A 6 -8.02 14.13 -10.49
C ASN A 6 -8.04 13.87 -12.00
N GLN A 7 -6.97 13.31 -12.58
CA GLN A 7 -6.95 12.93 -14.00
C GLN A 7 -7.78 11.67 -14.30
N THR A 8 -8.10 10.85 -13.29
CA THR A 8 -8.89 9.63 -13.52
C THR A 8 -10.36 9.91 -13.85
N GLY A 9 -10.89 11.06 -13.43
CA GLY A 9 -12.31 11.41 -13.58
C GLY A 9 -13.29 10.48 -12.85
N ARG A 10 -12.80 9.57 -11.99
CA ARG A 10 -13.61 8.59 -11.26
C ARG A 10 -13.82 9.03 -9.81
N SER A 11 -14.97 8.65 -9.26
CA SER A 11 -15.23 8.83 -7.83
C SER A 11 -14.24 8.00 -7.01
N VAL A 12 -13.74 8.56 -5.91
CA VAL A 12 -12.72 7.92 -5.06
C VAL A 12 -13.14 7.84 -3.60
N ILE A 13 -12.66 6.81 -2.91
CA ILE A 13 -12.83 6.64 -1.46
C ILE A 13 -11.45 6.73 -0.80
N TYR A 14 -11.27 7.70 0.09
CA TYR A 14 -10.07 7.84 0.91
C TYR A 14 -10.20 6.98 2.17
N LEU A 15 -9.17 6.16 2.43
CA LEU A 15 -9.09 5.15 3.48
C LEU A 15 -7.72 5.23 4.17
N GLY A 16 -7.63 4.80 5.43
CA GLY A 16 -6.37 4.63 6.14
C GLY A 16 -5.96 5.83 6.99
N ASP A 17 -4.87 5.65 7.72
CA ASP A 17 -4.27 6.60 8.66
C ASP A 17 -3.85 7.91 8.00
N GLY A 18 -3.27 7.84 6.79
CA GLY A 18 -2.88 9.04 6.03
C GLY A 18 -4.06 9.95 5.66
N THR A 19 -5.28 9.40 5.61
CA THR A 19 -6.48 10.17 5.28
C THR A 19 -6.82 11.18 6.37
N SER A 20 -6.77 10.79 7.64
CA SER A 20 -7.02 11.71 8.76
C SER A 20 -5.93 12.78 8.89
N VAL A 21 -4.67 12.42 8.60
CA VAL A 21 -3.53 13.35 8.70
C VAL A 21 -3.59 14.42 7.61
N HIS A 22 -4.05 14.06 6.40
CA HIS A 22 -4.07 14.95 5.24
C HIS A 22 -5.48 15.39 4.84
N GLU A 23 -6.46 15.31 5.74
CA GLU A 23 -7.87 15.56 5.42
C GLU A 23 -8.09 16.95 4.79
N SER A 24 -7.47 17.99 5.35
CA SER A 24 -7.56 19.37 4.84
C SER A 24 -7.08 19.46 3.39
N VAL A 25 -5.91 18.89 3.09
CA VAL A 25 -5.32 18.87 1.76
C VAL A 25 -6.17 18.07 0.78
N ILE A 26 -6.73 16.94 1.23
CA ILE A 26 -7.62 16.10 0.41
C ILE A 26 -8.88 16.91 0.05
N ARG A 27 -9.50 17.58 1.02
CA ARG A 27 -10.70 18.38 0.81
C ARG A 27 -10.47 19.54 -0.15
N GLU A 28 -9.33 20.21 -0.03
CA GLU A 28 -8.97 21.38 -0.85
C GLU A 28 -8.61 20.99 -2.28
N LYS A 29 -7.85 19.90 -2.47
CA LYS A 29 -7.19 19.61 -3.75
C LYS A 29 -7.87 18.54 -4.60
N THR A 30 -8.82 17.79 -4.05
CA THR A 30 -9.56 16.76 -4.81
C THR A 30 -10.69 17.40 -5.60
N LYS A 31 -10.70 17.17 -6.91
CA LYS A 31 -11.63 17.78 -7.88
C LYS A 31 -12.69 16.82 -8.40
N VAL A 32 -12.44 15.51 -8.28
CA VAL A 32 -13.42 14.45 -8.59
C VAL A 32 -14.34 14.22 -7.40
N ASP A 33 -15.48 13.57 -7.62
CA ASP A 33 -16.33 13.12 -6.51
C ASP A 33 -15.52 12.25 -5.54
N TYR A 34 -15.69 12.44 -4.23
CA TYR A 34 -14.96 11.67 -3.25
C TYR A 34 -15.72 11.48 -1.94
N ARG A 35 -15.35 10.42 -1.23
CA ARG A 35 -15.85 10.12 0.10
C ARG A 35 -14.71 9.70 1.03
N PHE A 36 -14.90 9.95 2.32
CA PHE A 36 -14.05 9.38 3.36
C PHE A 36 -14.69 8.08 3.85
N ALA A 37 -13.88 7.04 4.04
CA ALA A 37 -14.34 5.78 4.61
C ALA A 37 -14.93 6.02 6.02
N PRO A 38 -16.05 5.38 6.39
CA PRO A 38 -16.61 5.49 7.74
C PRO A 38 -15.60 5.09 8.80
N ALA A 39 -15.65 5.71 9.99
CA ALA A 39 -14.65 5.49 11.05
C ALA A 39 -14.48 4.00 11.45
N HIS A 40 -15.56 3.22 11.42
CA HIS A 40 -15.50 1.79 11.74
C HIS A 40 -14.96 0.92 10.59
N LEU A 41 -14.86 1.47 9.36
CA LEU A 41 -14.32 0.82 8.16
C LEU A 41 -13.00 1.44 7.69
N SER A 42 -12.50 2.46 8.38
CA SER A 42 -11.34 3.23 7.92
C SER A 42 -9.98 2.56 8.22
N ARG A 43 -10.01 1.37 8.83
CA ARG A 43 -8.83 0.59 9.25
C ARG A 43 -8.92 -0.87 8.80
N GLN A 44 -7.80 -1.59 8.94
CA GLN A 44 -7.70 -3.01 8.61
C GLN A 44 -8.72 -3.83 9.40
N ARG A 45 -9.42 -4.75 8.72
CA ARG A 45 -10.47 -5.60 9.30
C ARG A 45 -10.37 -7.03 8.76
N ALA A 46 -10.26 -8.00 9.65
CA ALA A 46 -10.17 -9.42 9.29
C ALA A 46 -11.35 -9.90 8.42
N ALA A 47 -12.57 -9.47 8.73
CA ALA A 47 -13.76 -9.83 7.94
C ALA A 47 -13.67 -9.34 6.48
N ALA A 48 -13.08 -8.17 6.23
CA ALA A 48 -12.90 -7.66 4.85
C ALA A 48 -11.87 -8.50 4.09
N ILE A 49 -10.78 -8.89 4.75
CA ILE A 49 -9.75 -9.79 4.19
C ILE A 49 -10.37 -11.16 3.87
N GLY A 50 -11.10 -11.76 4.81
CA GLY A 50 -11.79 -13.04 4.60
C GLY A 50 -12.80 -12.98 3.47
N GLY A 51 -13.61 -11.91 3.39
CA GLY A 51 -14.55 -11.69 2.29
C GLY A 51 -13.87 -11.61 0.92
N LEU A 52 -12.76 -10.87 0.82
CA LEU A 52 -11.96 -10.82 -0.41
C LEU A 52 -11.32 -12.18 -0.73
N GLY A 53 -10.85 -12.90 0.29
CA GLY A 53 -10.29 -14.25 0.15
C GLY A 53 -11.28 -15.23 -0.48
N ILE A 54 -12.56 -15.19 -0.09
CA ILE A 54 -13.61 -16.00 -0.71
C ILE A 54 -13.77 -15.67 -2.20
N ILE A 55 -13.71 -14.39 -2.57
CA ILE A 55 -13.79 -13.96 -3.97
C ILE A 55 -12.58 -14.49 -4.77
N TYR A 56 -11.38 -14.37 -4.22
CA TYR A 56 -10.15 -14.82 -4.88
C TYR A 56 -10.11 -16.35 -5.03
N LEU A 57 -10.56 -17.09 -4.01
CA LEU A 57 -10.72 -18.54 -4.06
C LEU A 57 -11.63 -18.96 -5.22
N LYS A 58 -12.79 -18.29 -5.38
CA LYS A 58 -13.71 -18.54 -6.51
C LYS A 58 -13.12 -18.19 -7.88
N GLN A 59 -12.14 -17.30 -7.93
CA GLN A 59 -11.42 -16.92 -9.14
C GLN A 59 -10.16 -17.78 -9.38
N ASN A 60 -9.92 -18.80 -8.55
CA ASN A 60 -8.70 -19.61 -8.56
C ASN A 60 -7.40 -18.78 -8.42
N LYS A 61 -7.49 -17.63 -7.73
CA LYS A 61 -6.36 -16.75 -7.37
C LYS A 61 -5.84 -17.13 -5.98
N ILE A 62 -5.15 -18.25 -5.92
CA ILE A 62 -4.61 -18.83 -4.68
C ILE A 62 -3.12 -19.11 -4.84
N GLU A 63 -2.42 -19.21 -3.73
CA GLU A 63 -1.02 -19.60 -3.65
C GLU A 63 -0.85 -20.63 -2.53
N THR A 64 0.13 -21.51 -2.69
CA THR A 64 0.54 -22.43 -1.62
C THR A 64 1.29 -21.68 -0.53
N ALA A 65 1.36 -22.26 0.68
CA ALA A 65 2.11 -21.66 1.78
C ALA A 65 3.61 -21.44 1.45
N ALA A 66 4.19 -22.27 0.58
CA ALA A 66 5.59 -22.15 0.16
C ALA A 66 5.81 -21.04 -0.88
N GLU A 67 4.78 -20.71 -1.67
CA GLU A 67 4.83 -19.63 -2.66
C GLU A 67 4.57 -18.26 -2.03
N HIS A 68 3.85 -18.22 -0.89
CA HIS A 68 3.53 -16.97 -0.20
C HIS A 68 4.80 -16.24 0.29
N ALA A 69 5.11 -15.12 -0.38
CA ALA A 69 6.22 -14.25 -0.03
C ALA A 69 5.71 -12.84 0.29
N PRO A 70 6.15 -12.20 1.39
CA PRO A 70 5.80 -10.81 1.66
C PRO A 70 6.31 -9.89 0.55
N VAL A 71 5.42 -9.03 0.03
CA VAL A 71 5.81 -7.97 -0.89
C VAL A 71 6.40 -6.82 -0.08
N TYR A 72 7.72 -6.77 -0.01
CA TYR A 72 8.43 -5.69 0.67
C TYR A 72 8.48 -4.44 -0.20
N LEU A 73 7.75 -3.38 0.19
CA LEU A 73 7.80 -2.07 -0.47
C LEU A 73 9.12 -1.31 -0.23
N ARG A 74 9.98 -1.83 0.66
CA ARG A 74 11.30 -1.29 0.98
C ARG A 74 12.29 -2.44 1.12
N LEU A 75 13.54 -2.22 0.71
CA LEU A 75 14.61 -3.20 0.94
C LEU A 75 14.65 -3.61 2.42
N SER A 76 14.82 -4.91 2.64
CA SER A 76 15.01 -5.44 3.99
C SER A 76 16.23 -4.80 4.65
N GLN A 77 16.27 -4.82 5.98
CA GLN A 77 17.44 -4.32 6.70
C GLN A 77 18.70 -5.12 6.32
N ALA A 78 18.59 -6.45 6.21
CA ALA A 78 19.68 -7.32 5.83
C ALA A 78 20.24 -6.99 4.43
N GLU A 79 19.37 -6.72 3.45
CA GLU A 79 19.81 -6.30 2.11
C GLU A 79 20.49 -4.94 2.12
N ARG A 80 20.00 -3.99 2.93
CA ARG A 80 20.63 -2.67 3.09
C ARG A 80 22.02 -2.76 3.71
N GLU A 81 22.15 -3.49 4.82
CA GLU A 81 23.44 -3.71 5.49
C GLU A 81 24.43 -4.45 4.58
N ARG A 82 23.97 -5.45 3.82
CA ARG A 82 24.80 -6.14 2.83
C ARG A 82 25.29 -5.19 1.73
N ALA A 83 24.41 -4.33 1.20
CA ALA A 83 24.78 -3.37 0.17
C ALA A 83 25.79 -2.33 0.68
N GLU A 84 25.68 -1.91 1.94
CA GLU A 84 26.65 -1.04 2.60
C GLU A 84 28.01 -1.73 2.76
N LYS A 85 28.05 -2.97 3.26
CA LYS A 85 29.31 -3.74 3.36
C LYS A 85 30.00 -3.93 2.02
N LEU A 86 29.24 -4.28 0.97
CA LEU A 86 29.80 -4.43 -0.38
C LEU A 86 30.36 -3.12 -0.93
N LYS A 87 29.74 -1.98 -0.61
CA LYS A 87 30.28 -0.65 -0.96
C LYS A 87 31.56 -0.34 -0.21
N GLU A 88 31.62 -0.63 1.09
CA GLU A 88 32.82 -0.43 1.91
C GLU A 88 33.99 -1.31 1.44
N GLU A 89 33.71 -2.57 1.08
CA GLU A 89 34.71 -3.50 0.54
C GLU A 89 35.25 -3.02 -0.82
N ALA A 90 34.39 -2.53 -1.70
CA ALA A 90 34.79 -1.98 -2.99
C ALA A 90 35.68 -0.72 -2.82
N GLN A 91 35.33 0.17 -1.87
CA GLN A 91 36.12 1.36 -1.58
C GLN A 91 37.47 1.07 -0.91
N ARG A 92 37.61 -0.06 -0.20
CA ARG A 92 38.89 -0.49 0.39
C ARG A 92 39.81 -1.19 -0.61
N ALA A 93 39.26 -1.65 -1.73
CA ALA A 93 40.00 -2.33 -2.79
C ALA A 93 40.54 -1.37 -3.87
N GLU A 94 40.09 -0.12 -3.88
CA GLU A 94 40.68 1.03 -4.60
C GLU A 94 41.77 1.72 -3.77
#